data_AF-A0A9I9ECU5-F1
#
_entry.id   AF-A0A9I9ECU5-F1
#
_cell.length_a   1.000
_cell.length_b   1.000
_cell.length_c   1.000
_cell.angle_alpha   90.00
_cell.angle_beta   90.00
_cell.angle_gamma   90.00
#
_symmetry.space_group_name_H-M   'P 1'
#
loop_
_entity.id
_entity.type
_entity.pdbx_description
1 polymer ?
#
loop_
_entity_poly.entity_id
_entity_poly.type
_entity_poly.pdbx_seq_one_letter_code
_entity_poly.pdbx_strand_id
1 'polypeptide(L)'
;MTIAPGAEKPISPHAVRFSQAIGVCVRKTFPVRCLKWTDVGREYIKVVKGDLQRFFMLDFNDQAMNRFVEHQMLTTFKEFRADCHKHFKKYSDPEEARANPPNALVGRDEDWHFLCDHYISRAFQEQSRTNKAARQKSKSFLQRQYELAERRGQPVDRVELFQETHVRAGTFVSQAAEDAHNQMLELQSQPIPEGSQ
;
A
#
# COMPACT_ATOMS: atom_id res chain seq x y z
N MET A 1 -16.17 -18.43 -8.77
CA MET A 1 -16.09 -17.32 -7.79
C MET A 1 -16.30 -16.04 -8.56
N THR A 2 -17.07 -15.09 -8.03
CA THR A 2 -17.43 -13.85 -8.76
C THR A 2 -17.35 -12.63 -7.84
N ILE A 3 -17.18 -11.46 -8.44
CA ILE A 3 -17.25 -10.17 -7.76
C ILE A 3 -18.53 -9.48 -8.23
N ALA A 4 -19.39 -9.08 -7.30
CA ALA A 4 -20.62 -8.37 -7.64
C ALA A 4 -20.28 -6.97 -8.20
N PRO A 5 -21.09 -6.40 -9.12
CA PRO A 5 -20.93 -5.03 -9.56
C PRO A 5 -20.91 -4.06 -8.37
N GLY A 6 -19.88 -3.20 -8.29
CA GLY A 6 -19.69 -2.27 -7.18
C GLY A 6 -19.02 -2.86 -5.92
N ALA A 7 -18.76 -4.17 -5.88
CA ALA A 7 -17.99 -4.80 -4.82
C ALA A 7 -16.51 -4.90 -5.20
N GLU A 8 -15.62 -4.75 -4.22
CA GLU A 8 -14.17 -4.91 -4.42
C GLU A 8 -13.64 -6.28 -3.98
N LYS A 9 -14.51 -7.13 -3.41
CA LYS A 9 -14.13 -8.42 -2.81
C LYS A 9 -14.92 -9.57 -3.43
N PRO A 10 -14.30 -10.75 -3.61
CA PRO A 10 -14.97 -11.94 -4.11
C PRO A 10 -16.00 -12.44 -3.10
N ILE A 11 -17.16 -12.82 -3.63
CA ILE A 11 -18.25 -13.42 -2.84
C ILE A 11 -18.16 -14.94 -3.06
N SER A 12 -17.80 -15.66 -2.00
CA SER A 12 -17.69 -17.12 -2.01
C SER A 12 -17.57 -17.68 -0.60
N PRO A 13 -18.14 -18.86 -0.30
CA PRO A 13 -17.86 -19.62 0.92
C PRO A 13 -16.36 -19.93 1.12
N HIS A 14 -15.55 -19.80 0.07
CA HIS A 14 -14.12 -20.07 0.08
C HIS A 14 -13.25 -18.80 -0.01
N ALA A 15 -13.81 -17.60 0.18
CA ALA A 15 -13.07 -16.34 0.06
C ALA A 15 -11.81 -16.29 0.96
N VAL A 16 -11.91 -16.80 2.19
CA VAL A 16 -10.75 -16.88 3.11
C VAL A 16 -9.66 -17.81 2.56
N ARG A 17 -10.03 -19.02 2.14
CA ARG A 17 -9.10 -19.99 1.55
C ARG A 17 -8.46 -19.46 0.27
N PHE A 18 -9.22 -18.72 -0.52
CA PHE A 18 -8.73 -18.08 -1.73
C PHE A 18 -7.65 -17.04 -1.44
N SER A 19 -7.90 -16.10 -0.50
CA SER A 19 -6.88 -15.13 -0.09
C SER A 19 -5.63 -15.80 0.48
N GLN A 20 -5.79 -16.87 1.27
CA GLN A 20 -4.67 -17.64 1.79
C GLN A 20 -3.85 -18.32 0.67
N ALA A 21 -4.52 -18.89 -0.32
CA ALA A 21 -3.88 -19.51 -1.47
C ALA A 21 -3.08 -18.48 -2.29
N ILE A 22 -3.63 -17.28 -2.52
CA ILE A 22 -2.88 -16.17 -3.14
C ILE A 22 -1.61 -15.90 -2.33
N GLY A 23 -1.75 -15.80 -1.00
CA GLY A 23 -0.64 -15.62 -0.07
C GLY A 23 0.49 -16.64 -0.26
N VAL A 24 0.13 -17.92 -0.31
CA VAL A 24 1.07 -19.04 -0.49
C VAL A 24 1.72 -19.00 -1.88
N CYS A 25 0.93 -18.83 -2.93
CA CYS A 25 1.41 -18.80 -4.31
C CYS A 25 2.40 -17.65 -4.53
N VAL A 26 2.10 -16.46 -4.00
CA VAL A 26 2.99 -15.29 -4.08
C VAL A 26 4.30 -15.57 -3.35
N ARG A 27 4.26 -16.01 -2.09
CA ARG A 27 5.50 -16.29 -1.32
C ARG A 27 6.37 -17.38 -1.95
N LYS A 28 5.76 -18.39 -2.56
CA LYS A 28 6.47 -19.49 -3.24
C LYS A 28 7.07 -19.05 -4.59
N THR A 29 6.33 -18.27 -5.36
CA THR A 29 6.64 -18.03 -6.78
C THR A 29 7.39 -16.72 -7.01
N PHE A 30 7.10 -15.68 -6.23
CA PHE A 30 7.61 -14.35 -6.53
C PHE A 30 9.10 -14.22 -6.21
N PRO A 31 9.88 -13.58 -7.10
CA PRO A 31 11.29 -13.33 -6.87
C PRO A 31 11.44 -12.23 -5.82
N VAL A 32 12.03 -12.55 -4.67
CA VAL A 32 12.29 -11.54 -3.64
C VAL A 32 13.36 -10.52 -4.05
N ARG A 33 14.13 -10.85 -5.10
CA ARG A 33 15.12 -9.97 -5.71
C ARG A 33 14.51 -8.76 -6.39
N CYS A 34 13.25 -8.85 -6.84
CA CYS A 34 12.51 -7.69 -7.31
C CYS A 34 12.20 -6.76 -6.13
N LEU A 35 12.79 -5.56 -6.12
CA LEU A 35 12.65 -4.62 -5.00
C LEU A 35 11.33 -3.86 -5.06
N LYS A 36 10.77 -3.69 -6.26
CA LYS A 36 9.48 -3.05 -6.51
C LYS A 36 8.56 -4.01 -7.28
N TRP A 37 7.25 -3.79 -7.14
CA TRP A 37 6.25 -4.53 -7.91
C TRP A 37 6.40 -4.34 -9.42
N THR A 38 6.80 -3.14 -9.85
CA THR A 38 7.07 -2.82 -11.26
C THR A 38 8.21 -3.64 -11.85
N ASP A 39 9.10 -4.17 -11.00
CA ASP A 39 10.24 -4.97 -11.41
C ASP A 39 9.86 -6.46 -11.52
N VAL A 40 8.66 -6.84 -11.07
CA VAL A 40 8.17 -8.21 -11.19
C VAL A 40 7.61 -8.40 -12.60
N GLY A 41 8.21 -9.31 -13.35
CA GLY A 41 7.76 -9.61 -14.70
C GLY A 41 6.37 -10.26 -14.74
N ARG A 42 5.66 -10.05 -15.85
CA ARG A 42 4.28 -10.52 -16.03
C ARG A 42 4.18 -12.04 -16.04
N GLU A 43 5.26 -12.76 -16.33
CA GLU A 43 5.38 -14.21 -16.26
C GLU A 43 5.09 -14.74 -14.85
N TYR A 44 5.61 -14.12 -13.79
CA TYR A 44 5.32 -14.53 -12.42
C TYR A 44 3.84 -14.34 -12.07
N ILE A 45 3.25 -13.24 -12.55
CA ILE A 45 1.83 -12.96 -12.38
C ILE A 45 1.00 -14.05 -13.06
N LYS A 46 1.38 -14.44 -14.28
CA LYS A 46 0.72 -15.52 -15.04
C LYS A 46 0.85 -16.87 -14.35
N VAL A 47 2.01 -17.22 -13.80
CA VAL A 47 2.22 -18.49 -13.08
C VAL A 47 1.30 -18.58 -11.86
N VAL A 48 1.26 -17.54 -11.02
CA VAL A 48 0.39 -17.54 -9.84
C VAL A 48 -1.08 -17.62 -10.23
N LYS A 49 -1.51 -16.89 -11.27
CA LYS A 49 -2.88 -17.01 -11.79
C LYS A 49 -3.20 -18.43 -12.27
N GLY A 50 -2.29 -19.05 -13.02
CA GLY A 50 -2.43 -20.43 -13.46
C GLY A 50 -2.54 -21.41 -12.30
N ASP A 51 -1.73 -21.24 -11.25
CA ASP A 51 -1.83 -22.06 -10.04
C ASP A 51 -3.16 -21.85 -9.31
N LEU A 52 -3.64 -20.61 -9.18
CA LEU A 52 -4.93 -20.32 -8.57
C LEU A 52 -6.09 -20.96 -9.36
N GLN A 53 -6.03 -20.96 -10.69
CA GLN A 53 -7.04 -21.62 -11.54
C GLN A 53 -7.12 -23.13 -11.34
N ARG A 54 -6.04 -23.78 -10.90
CA ARG A 54 -6.05 -25.23 -10.59
C ARG A 54 -6.88 -25.54 -9.34
N PHE A 55 -6.98 -24.60 -8.41
CA PHE A 55 -7.66 -24.78 -7.12
C PHE A 55 -9.03 -24.09 -7.05
N PHE A 56 -9.27 -23.09 -7.91
CA PHE A 56 -10.48 -22.27 -7.89
C PHE A 56 -11.01 -22.07 -9.31
N MET A 57 -12.34 -22.15 -9.46
CA MET A 57 -13.01 -21.73 -10.70
C MET A 57 -13.00 -20.20 -10.82
N LEU A 58 -11.97 -19.68 -11.49
CA LEU A 58 -11.71 -18.26 -11.71
C LEU A 58 -11.77 -17.94 -13.20
N ASP A 59 -12.57 -16.93 -13.53
CA ASP A 59 -12.51 -16.28 -14.83
C ASP A 59 -11.64 -15.02 -14.71
N PHE A 60 -10.47 -15.03 -15.35
CA PHE A 60 -9.60 -13.86 -15.39
C PHE A 60 -9.90 -12.92 -16.57
N ASN A 61 -10.87 -13.26 -17.43
CA ASN A 61 -11.42 -12.30 -18.39
C ASN A 61 -12.34 -11.29 -17.68
N ASP A 62 -12.91 -11.66 -16.53
CA ASP A 62 -13.55 -10.71 -15.62
C ASP A 62 -12.51 -9.72 -15.08
N GLN A 63 -12.66 -8.45 -15.48
CA GLN A 63 -11.74 -7.39 -15.10
C GLN A 63 -11.72 -7.11 -13.60
N ALA A 64 -12.85 -7.24 -12.91
CA ALA A 64 -12.92 -7.03 -11.46
C ALA A 64 -12.15 -8.14 -10.74
N MET A 65 -12.36 -9.40 -11.15
CA MET A 65 -11.62 -10.54 -10.61
C MET A 65 -10.11 -10.41 -10.87
N ASN A 66 -9.75 -10.03 -12.09
CA ASN A 66 -8.35 -9.84 -12.47
C ASN A 66 -7.67 -8.74 -11.63
N ARG A 67 -8.32 -7.59 -11.48
CA ARG A 67 -7.83 -6.47 -10.64
C ARG A 67 -7.71 -6.86 -9.18
N PHE A 68 -8.71 -7.57 -8.64
CA PHE A 68 -8.68 -8.04 -7.26
C PHE A 68 -7.48 -8.95 -7.01
N VAL A 69 -7.26 -9.96 -7.85
CA VAL A 69 -6.16 -10.90 -7.66
C VAL A 69 -4.80 -10.22 -7.80
N GLU A 70 -4.61 -9.38 -8.82
CA GLU A 70 -3.35 -8.62 -8.96
C GLU A 70 -3.12 -7.67 -7.77
N HIS A 71 -4.17 -7.01 -7.28
CA HIS A 71 -4.09 -6.18 -6.09
C HIS A 71 -3.71 -7.00 -4.84
N GLN A 72 -4.33 -8.15 -4.63
CA GLN A 72 -3.99 -9.04 -3.51
C GLN A 72 -2.56 -9.55 -3.61
N MET A 73 -2.08 -9.87 -4.82
CA MET A 73 -0.70 -10.28 -5.05
C MET A 73 0.28 -9.16 -4.72
N LEU A 74 0.00 -7.92 -5.15
CA LEU A 74 0.76 -6.72 -4.82
C LEU A 74 0.83 -6.48 -3.31
N THR A 75 -0.32 -6.54 -2.63
CA THR A 75 -0.41 -6.32 -1.18
C THR A 75 0.38 -7.39 -0.43
N THR A 76 0.16 -8.66 -0.76
CA THR A 76 0.91 -9.80 -0.18
C THR A 76 2.40 -9.67 -0.40
N PHE A 77 2.83 -9.27 -1.59
CA PHE A 77 4.25 -9.09 -1.92
C PHE A 77 4.89 -7.99 -1.06
N LYS A 78 4.21 -6.86 -0.87
CA LYS A 78 4.67 -5.77 -0.01
C LYS A 78 4.76 -6.20 1.46
N GLU A 79 3.75 -6.90 1.95
CA GLU A 79 3.72 -7.44 3.32
C GLU A 79 4.86 -8.43 3.54
N PHE A 80 5.06 -9.36 2.62
CA PHE A 80 6.12 -10.35 2.72
C PHE A 80 7.51 -9.71 2.81
N ARG A 81 7.78 -8.67 2.01
CA ARG A 81 9.04 -7.91 2.10
C ARG A 81 9.17 -7.15 3.41
N ALA A 82 8.07 -6.58 3.92
CA ALA A 82 8.06 -5.90 5.21
C ALA A 82 8.35 -6.87 6.36
N ASP A 83 7.79 -8.07 6.31
CA ASP A 83 8.03 -9.14 7.29
C ASP A 83 9.47 -9.62 7.26
N CYS A 84 10.07 -9.80 6.07
CA CYS A 84 11.49 -10.14 5.93
C CYS A 84 12.38 -9.07 6.57
N HIS A 85 12.10 -7.79 6.31
CA HIS A 85 12.86 -6.70 6.93
C HIS A 85 12.65 -6.62 8.44
N LYS A 86 11.42 -6.84 8.92
CA LYS A 86 11.12 -6.92 10.37
C LYS A 86 11.88 -8.07 11.03
N HIS A 87 11.96 -9.22 10.36
CA HIS A 87 12.72 -10.38 10.83
C HIS A 87 14.22 -10.09 10.90
N PHE A 88 14.80 -9.52 9.83
CA PHE A 88 16.20 -9.09 9.81
C PHE A 88 16.54 -8.18 10.99
N LYS A 89 15.69 -7.19 11.27
CA LYS A 89 15.91 -6.21 12.35
C LYS A 89 15.85 -6.78 13.78
N LYS A 90 15.49 -8.05 13.97
CA LYS A 90 15.56 -8.70 15.29
C LYS A 90 16.99 -8.98 15.72
N TYR A 91 17.90 -9.10 14.75
CA TYR A 91 19.30 -9.40 14.97
C TYR A 91 20.10 -8.09 14.97
N SER A 92 21.06 -7.99 15.89
CA SER A 92 22.01 -6.88 15.91
C SER A 92 23.18 -7.11 14.98
N ASP A 93 23.58 -8.39 14.86
CA ASP A 93 24.67 -8.82 13.99
C ASP A 93 24.15 -9.28 12.61
N PRO A 94 24.67 -8.72 11.50
CA PRO A 94 24.26 -9.13 10.16
C PRO A 94 24.62 -10.57 9.79
N GLU A 95 25.70 -11.14 10.35
CA GLU A 95 26.07 -12.53 10.07
C GLU A 95 25.10 -13.50 10.75
N GLU A 96 24.74 -13.23 12.00
CA GLU A 96 23.66 -13.94 12.71
C GLU A 96 22.34 -13.84 11.93
N ALA A 97 21.98 -12.67 11.42
CA ALA A 97 20.77 -12.49 10.62
C ALA A 97 20.79 -13.37 9.35
N ARG A 98 21.93 -13.46 8.66
CA ARG A 98 22.09 -14.29 7.45
C ARG A 98 21.93 -15.78 7.74
N ALA A 99 22.40 -16.25 8.90
CA ALA A 99 22.25 -17.65 9.31
C ALA A 99 20.81 -18.06 9.67
N ASN A 100 19.91 -17.09 9.88
CA ASN A 100 18.56 -17.34 10.40
C ASN A 100 17.44 -16.82 9.46
N PRO A 101 17.20 -17.47 8.30
CA PRO A 101 16.13 -17.08 7.39
C PRO A 101 14.74 -17.24 8.03
N PRO A 102 13.74 -16.41 7.65
CA PRO A 102 12.36 -16.63 8.06
C PRO A 102 11.81 -17.93 7.44
N ASN A 103 10.85 -18.58 8.10
CA ASN A 103 10.28 -19.87 7.65
C ASN A 103 9.84 -19.90 6.17
N ALA A 104 9.34 -18.78 5.65
CA ALA A 104 8.91 -18.66 4.25
C ALA A 104 10.05 -18.66 3.22
N LEU A 105 11.30 -18.51 3.66
CA LEU A 105 12.52 -18.53 2.84
C LEU A 105 13.45 -19.70 3.17
N VAL A 106 13.04 -20.64 4.02
CA VAL A 106 13.80 -21.88 4.25
C VAL A 106 13.93 -22.64 2.92
N GLY A 107 15.15 -22.97 2.52
CA GLY A 107 15.47 -23.57 1.21
C GLY A 107 15.58 -22.55 0.06
N ARG A 108 15.53 -21.25 0.36
CA ARG A 108 15.79 -20.12 -0.55
C ARG A 108 16.92 -19.26 -0.01
N ASP A 109 18.04 -19.88 0.33
CA ASP A 109 19.13 -19.22 1.08
C ASP A 109 19.74 -18.06 0.31
N GLU A 110 19.94 -18.20 -1.01
CA GLU A 110 20.45 -17.09 -1.85
C GLU A 110 19.54 -15.87 -1.84
N ASP A 111 18.24 -16.09 -1.78
CA ASP A 111 17.22 -15.05 -1.76
C ASP A 111 17.20 -14.34 -0.41
N TRP A 112 17.41 -15.07 0.69
CA TRP A 112 17.60 -14.46 2.00
C TRP A 112 18.91 -13.67 2.09
N HIS A 113 20.02 -14.24 1.62
CA HIS A 113 21.31 -13.55 1.57
C HIS A 113 21.23 -12.25 0.76
N PHE A 114 20.58 -12.29 -0.41
CA PHE A 114 20.34 -11.10 -1.22
C PHE A 114 19.57 -10.01 -0.44
N LEU A 115 18.52 -10.39 0.31
CA LEU A 115 17.75 -9.45 1.11
C LEU A 115 18.59 -8.87 2.26
N CYS A 116 19.39 -9.68 2.95
CA CYS A 116 20.32 -9.21 3.97
C CYS A 116 21.31 -8.18 3.40
N ASP A 117 21.95 -8.50 2.27
CA ASP A 117 22.88 -7.59 1.58
C ASP A 117 22.21 -6.29 1.18
N HIS A 118 20.98 -6.38 0.65
CA HIS A 118 20.17 -5.22 0.34
C HIS A 118 19.90 -4.36 1.58
N TYR A 119 19.53 -4.96 2.71
CA TYR A 119 19.24 -4.22 3.95
C TYR A 119 20.49 -3.58 4.56
N ILE A 120 21.66 -4.20 4.42
CA ILE A 120 22.95 -3.65 4.88
C ILE A 120 23.43 -2.55 3.95
N SER A 121 23.05 -2.58 2.68
CA SER A 121 23.51 -1.62 1.67
C SER A 121 23.27 -0.17 2.11
N ARG A 122 24.28 0.66 1.85
CA ARG A 122 24.23 2.10 2.16
C ARG A 122 23.02 2.77 1.50
N ALA A 123 22.74 2.43 0.24
CA ALA A 123 21.62 2.98 -0.51
C ALA A 123 20.28 2.72 0.19
N PHE A 124 20.04 1.49 0.66
CA PHE A 124 18.81 1.18 1.39
C PHE A 124 18.74 1.91 2.73
N GLN A 125 19.84 1.94 3.49
CA GLN A 125 19.89 2.59 4.80
C GLN A 125 19.62 4.10 4.70
N GLU A 126 20.21 4.78 3.72
CA GLU A 126 19.95 6.20 3.45
C GLU A 126 18.50 6.43 3.02
N GLN A 127 17.98 5.62 2.09
CA GLN A 127 16.58 5.71 1.66
C GLN A 127 15.61 5.49 2.83
N SER A 128 15.88 4.51 3.68
CA SER A 128 15.09 4.18 4.87
C SER A 128 15.06 5.33 5.87
N ARG A 129 16.21 5.95 6.15
CA ARG A 129 16.32 7.13 7.02
C ARG A 129 15.52 8.32 6.47
N THR A 130 15.66 8.61 5.18
CA THR A 130 14.91 9.69 4.51
C THR A 130 13.41 9.44 4.57
N ASN A 131 12.97 8.22 4.26
CA ASN A 131 11.55 7.84 4.32
C ASN A 131 10.99 7.94 5.76
N LYS A 132 11.78 7.55 6.77
CA LYS A 132 11.39 7.70 8.18
C LYS A 132 11.22 9.16 8.57
N ALA A 133 12.18 10.02 8.19
CA ALA A 133 12.10 11.46 8.45
C ALA A 133 10.91 12.11 7.72
N ALA A 134 10.64 11.72 6.47
CA ALA A 134 9.48 12.20 5.72
C ALA A 134 8.15 11.78 6.37
N ARG A 135 8.04 10.53 6.85
CA ARG A 135 6.86 10.05 7.58
C ARG A 135 6.63 10.78 8.89
N GLN A 136 7.68 11.10 9.65
CA GLN A 136 7.56 11.90 10.88
C GLN A 136 7.04 13.32 10.61
N LYS A 137 7.29 13.86 9.43
CA LYS A 137 6.77 15.17 8.98
C LYS A 137 5.38 15.08 8.35
N SER A 138 4.93 13.88 8.01
CA SER A 138 3.61 13.65 7.44
C SER A 138 2.57 13.76 8.55
N LYS A 139 1.61 14.67 8.39
CA LYS A 139 0.55 14.93 9.35
C LYS A 139 -0.79 14.63 8.71
N SER A 140 -1.71 14.06 9.48
CA SER A 140 -3.10 13.92 9.02
C SER A 140 -3.72 15.30 8.83
N PHE A 141 -4.80 15.34 8.05
CA PHE A 141 -5.56 16.57 7.83
C PHE A 141 -6.04 17.16 9.17
N LEU A 142 -6.58 16.32 10.05
CA LEU A 142 -7.00 16.72 11.41
C LEU A 142 -5.86 17.26 12.27
N GLN A 143 -4.68 16.62 12.23
CA GLN A 143 -3.52 17.10 12.98
C GLN A 143 -3.09 18.49 12.48
N ARG A 144 -3.13 18.72 11.15
CA ARG A 144 -2.84 20.05 10.59
C ARG A 144 -3.88 21.09 11.01
N GLN A 145 -5.16 20.72 11.05
CA GLN A 145 -6.24 21.59 11.52
C GLN A 145 -5.98 22.08 12.94
N TYR A 146 -5.67 21.16 13.85
CA TYR A 146 -5.42 21.46 15.26
C TYR A 146 -4.23 22.43 15.42
N GLU A 147 -3.11 22.13 14.76
CA GLU A 147 -1.92 22.97 14.84
C GLU A 147 -2.10 24.36 14.24
N LEU A 148 -2.87 24.48 13.16
CA LEU A 148 -3.23 25.77 12.58
C LEU A 148 -4.16 26.56 13.51
N ALA A 149 -5.14 25.90 14.12
CA ALA A 149 -6.06 26.52 15.06
C ALA A 149 -5.32 27.03 16.30
N GLU A 150 -4.39 26.26 16.87
CA GLU A 150 -3.53 26.71 17.98
C GLU A 150 -2.68 27.92 17.59
N ARG A 151 -2.09 27.91 16.38
CA ARG A 151 -1.26 29.04 15.90
C ARG A 151 -2.07 30.31 15.64
N ARG A 152 -3.32 30.18 15.17
CA ARG A 152 -4.21 31.31 14.85
C ARG A 152 -5.07 31.74 16.06
N GLY A 153 -5.16 30.92 17.09
CA GLY A 153 -6.04 31.14 18.25
C GLY A 153 -7.53 30.99 17.95
N GLN A 154 -7.90 30.43 16.80
CA GLN A 154 -9.30 30.31 16.34
C GLN A 154 -9.51 29.01 15.55
N PRO A 155 -10.73 28.44 15.54
CA PRO A 155 -11.03 27.26 14.76
C PRO A 155 -10.84 27.55 13.26
N VAL A 156 -10.21 26.61 12.55
CA VAL A 156 -9.99 26.68 11.09
C VAL A 156 -11.00 25.78 10.39
N ASP A 157 -11.71 26.33 9.41
CA ASP A 157 -12.69 25.58 8.63
C ASP A 157 -12.02 24.56 7.68
N ARG A 158 -12.78 23.54 7.26
CA ARG A 158 -12.28 22.48 6.37
C ARG A 158 -11.88 23.00 4.98
N VAL A 159 -12.57 24.01 4.44
CA VAL A 159 -12.23 24.59 3.13
C VAL A 159 -10.98 25.45 3.24
N GLU A 160 -10.90 26.28 4.27
CA GLU A 160 -9.69 27.06 4.59
C GLU A 160 -8.47 26.15 4.78
N LEU A 161 -8.62 25.05 5.53
CA LEU A 161 -7.55 24.07 5.70
C LEU A 161 -7.17 23.37 4.40
N PHE A 162 -8.13 23.09 3.53
CA PHE A 162 -7.87 22.51 2.22
C PHE A 162 -6.99 23.46 1.38
N GLN A 163 -7.37 24.75 1.33
CA GLN A 163 -6.60 25.78 0.63
C GLN A 163 -5.17 25.90 1.19
N GLU A 164 -5.01 26.02 2.51
CA GLU A 164 -3.70 26.12 3.19
C GLU A 164 -2.77 24.91 2.90
N THR A 165 -3.34 23.73 2.66
CA THR A 165 -2.56 22.51 2.43
C THR A 165 -2.31 22.20 0.96
N HIS A 166 -3.11 22.75 0.05
CA HIS A 166 -3.07 22.50 -1.39
C HIS A 166 -2.69 23.74 -2.21
N VAL A 167 -2.34 24.85 -1.56
CA VAL A 167 -1.70 26.01 -2.19
C VAL A 167 -0.23 26.05 -1.79
N ARG A 168 0.67 26.24 -2.76
CA ARG A 168 2.11 26.45 -2.55
C ARG A 168 2.53 27.70 -3.30
N ALA A 169 3.23 28.60 -2.60
CA ALA A 169 3.67 29.89 -3.16
C ALA A 169 2.53 30.66 -3.87
N GLY A 170 1.31 30.61 -3.32
CA GLY A 170 0.14 31.32 -3.84
C GLY A 170 -0.59 30.63 -5.01
N THR A 171 -0.14 29.45 -5.48
CA THR A 171 -0.82 28.69 -6.55
C THR A 171 -1.27 27.31 -6.07
N PHE A 172 -2.41 26.81 -6.54
CA PHE A 172 -2.83 25.43 -6.25
C PHE A 172 -1.83 24.41 -6.80
N VAL A 173 -1.66 23.32 -6.06
CA VAL A 173 -0.72 22.24 -6.42
C VAL A 173 -1.11 21.49 -7.71
N SER A 174 -2.37 21.58 -8.14
CA SER A 174 -2.88 21.02 -9.39
C SER A 174 -4.23 21.64 -9.76
N GLN A 175 -4.61 21.54 -11.04
CA GLN A 175 -5.94 21.97 -11.50
C GLN A 175 -7.06 21.23 -10.77
N ALA A 176 -6.92 19.90 -10.59
CA ALA A 176 -7.91 19.12 -9.86
C ALA A 176 -8.08 19.58 -8.40
N ALA A 177 -7.03 20.11 -7.76
CA ALA A 177 -7.14 20.66 -6.42
C ALA A 177 -7.88 22.01 -6.41
N GLU A 178 -7.64 22.86 -7.41
CA GLU A 178 -8.39 24.11 -7.59
C GLU A 178 -9.87 23.84 -7.87
N ASP A 179 -10.17 22.92 -8.79
CA ASP A 179 -11.53 22.54 -9.14
C ASP A 179 -12.27 21.96 -7.92
N ALA A 180 -11.59 21.11 -7.14
CA ALA A 180 -12.14 20.57 -5.90
C ALA A 180 -12.40 21.67 -4.85
N HIS A 181 -11.49 22.64 -4.70
CA HIS A 181 -11.70 23.77 -3.80
C HIS A 181 -12.92 24.60 -4.20
N ASN A 182 -13.09 24.87 -5.50
CA ASN A 182 -14.25 25.60 -6.02
C ASN A 182 -15.57 24.85 -5.76
N GLN A 183 -15.58 23.53 -5.98
CA GLN A 183 -16.74 22.69 -5.64
C GLN A 183 -17.06 22.71 -4.13
N MET A 184 -16.03 22.72 -3.28
CA MET A 184 -16.24 22.81 -1.83
C MET A 184 -16.87 24.14 -1.43
N LEU A 185 -16.47 25.26 -2.06
CA LEU A 185 -17.10 26.57 -1.84
C LEU A 185 -18.56 26.59 -2.28
N GLU A 186 -18.87 26.00 -3.44
CA GLU A 186 -20.25 25.86 -3.92
C GLU A 186 -21.10 25.07 -2.92
N LEU A 187 -20.61 23.92 -2.44
CA LEU A 187 -21.32 23.09 -1.46
C LEU A 187 -21.52 23.79 -0.11
N GLN A 188 -20.55 24.60 0.34
CA GLN A 188 -20.71 25.41 1.56
C GLN A 188 -21.79 26.49 1.43
N SER A 189 -22.01 26.99 0.21
CA SER A 189 -23.03 28.00 -0.06
C SER A 189 -24.45 27.45 -0.22
N GLN A 190 -24.60 26.12 -0.29
CA GLN A 190 -25.91 25.49 -0.43
C GLN A 190 -26.70 25.55 0.89
N PRO A 191 -28.00 25.88 0.84
CA PRO A 191 -28.86 25.85 2.02
C PRO A 191 -28.97 24.42 2.57
N ILE A 192 -28.92 24.29 3.89
CA ILE A 192 -29.16 23.01 4.58
C ILE A 192 -30.62 22.61 4.28
N PRO A 193 -30.89 21.43 3.68
CA PRO A 193 -32.25 20.99 3.41
C PRO A 193 -33.05 20.92 4.71
N GLU A 194 -34.20 21.59 4.77
CA GLU A 194 -35.15 21.46 5.86
C GLU A 194 -35.59 19.99 5.96
N GLY A 195 -35.17 19.31 7.04
CA GLY A 195 -35.58 17.92 7.31
C GLY A 195 -34.50 16.97 7.81
N SER A 196 -33.32 17.45 8.20
CA SER A 196 -32.32 16.60 8.88
C SER A 196 -32.38 16.82 10.39
N GLN A 197 -33.26 16.07 11.07
CA GLN A 197 -33.27 15.94 12.53
C GLN A 197 -33.22 14.45 12.90
#